data_AF-A0A837NWX3-F1
#
_entry.id   AF-A0A837NWX3-F1
#
_cell.length_a   1.000
_cell.length_b   1.000
_cell.length_c   1.000
_cell.angle_alpha   90.00
_cell.angle_beta   90.00
_cell.angle_gamma   90.00
#
_symmetry.space_group_name_H-M   'P 1'
#
loop_
_entity.id
_entity.type
_entity.pdbx_description
1 polymer ?
#
loop_
_entity_poly.entity_id
_entity_poly.type
_entity_poly.pdbx_seq_one_letter_code
_entity_poly.pdbx_strand_id
1 'polypeptide(L)'
;MNKPIIIVALASLTYGCGGSSSSDSNDSSDNTSPGTSYGVVAPYDIAKYQNILSSSDLQVSDPNGTEGNKTSEVKGGDFDGYISDYFYADEETENLIFKMANYKMRSEVREGENFDINETGVRRSLYAEISLPDIEHAMASSPADHDEVTLLQIHNKGTDENGTGYIPHPLLRVVWEQERDGLTGHYWAVMKNNAIDCSSAADSSDCYATSYNRYDLGEADLDSFTKFDLSVYENTLSLKVNDEVKVDEDITYWQHLLSYFKAGIYNQFENGEATAHFQALRYTTTQANGSNDWDINDWKLTIPASKDTWYGSGGDSAAELEPERCESSKDLLANNSDVYDSDIGLSYFNTDDGRMHFRADMGYGTSTQNSSYIRSELRELYQSSAQADCSTSDEDTSWYLEDTRTNATSHELTASLRIEDYPNINNQDPKVVVGQIHGWKINQALVKLLWEGESKPVRVILNSDFERNNQDCNHCDPFSVELGTYSASEEWRYTIRADQDGVYLATHDLDGTNTVSHSIPWGQDYPDKNGDTVSLTSDWTSTDIAFYFKAGIYPQFKPDSDYAGEVFDVSFSSLRAEHH
;
A
#
# COMPACT_ATOMS: atom_id res chain seq x y z
N MET A 1 -2.35 -14.24 56.08
CA MET A 1 -2.37 -15.58 56.72
C MET A 1 -3.73 -16.22 56.46
N ASN A 2 -3.70 -17.40 55.83
CA ASN A 2 -4.73 -18.43 55.67
C ASN A 2 -6.10 -18.06 55.04
N LYS A 3 -6.33 -18.63 53.85
CA LYS A 3 -7.62 -18.79 53.14
C LYS A 3 -8.58 -19.73 53.90
N PRO A 4 -9.89 -19.56 53.68
CA PRO A 4 -10.85 -20.67 53.54
C PRO A 4 -11.58 -20.58 52.17
N ILE A 5 -11.57 -21.63 51.34
CA ILE A 5 -12.58 -22.71 51.16
C ILE A 5 -14.03 -22.20 51.01
N ILE A 6 -14.68 -22.49 49.86
CA ILE A 6 -16.08 -22.94 49.73
C ILE A 6 -16.21 -23.87 48.50
N ILE A 7 -17.06 -24.88 48.68
CA ILE A 7 -17.37 -26.09 47.88
C ILE A 7 -18.72 -25.89 47.15
N VAL A 8 -19.10 -26.86 46.28
CA VAL A 8 -20.49 -27.33 45.96
C VAL A 8 -20.98 -26.87 44.56
N ALA A 9 -21.57 -27.68 43.66
CA ALA A 9 -21.91 -29.11 43.60
C ALA A 9 -22.13 -29.56 42.13
N LEU A 10 -21.86 -30.85 41.89
CA LEU A 10 -22.48 -31.65 40.84
C LEU A 10 -23.87 -32.13 41.30
N ALA A 11 -24.84 -32.13 40.38
CA ALA A 11 -26.07 -32.90 40.52
C ALA A 11 -26.27 -33.77 39.27
N SER A 12 -26.29 -35.07 39.50
CA SER A 12 -26.63 -36.15 38.59
C SER A 12 -28.14 -36.42 38.60
N LEU A 13 -28.70 -36.84 37.47
CA LEU A 13 -29.91 -37.68 37.45
C LEU A 13 -29.82 -38.65 36.26
N THR A 14 -30.14 -39.90 36.55
CA THR A 14 -29.98 -41.07 35.69
C THR A 14 -31.30 -41.78 35.39
N TYR A 15 -31.30 -42.49 34.27
CA TYR A 15 -32.01 -43.74 33.92
C TYR A 15 -33.49 -43.75 33.52
N GLY A 16 -33.74 -44.40 32.36
CA GLY A 16 -35.00 -45.02 31.97
C GLY A 16 -34.91 -45.74 30.62
N CYS A 17 -34.78 -47.07 30.65
CA CYS A 17 -34.71 -47.97 29.49
C CYS A 17 -36.06 -48.23 28.81
N GLY A 18 -36.04 -48.63 27.52
CA GLY A 18 -36.92 -49.70 27.02
C GLY A 18 -37.49 -49.58 25.60
N GLY A 19 -36.96 -50.41 24.66
CA GLY A 19 -37.76 -51.42 23.95
C GLY A 19 -38.44 -51.14 22.59
N SER A 20 -37.77 -51.59 21.52
CA SER A 20 -38.24 -52.38 20.35
C SER A 20 -39.30 -51.90 19.33
N SER A 21 -38.80 -51.79 18.08
CA SER A 21 -39.28 -52.31 16.77
C SER A 21 -40.61 -51.86 16.15
N SER A 22 -40.57 -51.22 14.98
CA SER A 22 -40.74 -51.83 13.63
C SER A 22 -41.28 -50.81 12.58
N SER A 23 -40.73 -50.89 11.35
CA SER A 23 -41.27 -50.48 10.01
C SER A 23 -41.79 -49.04 9.82
N ASP A 24 -41.44 -48.24 8.81
CA ASP A 24 -41.46 -48.49 7.36
C ASP A 24 -40.61 -47.48 6.58
N SER A 25 -40.24 -47.89 5.37
CA SER A 25 -39.58 -47.17 4.28
C SER A 25 -40.32 -45.95 3.72
N ASN A 26 -39.61 -44.86 3.41
CA ASN A 26 -39.63 -44.26 2.06
C ASN A 26 -38.55 -43.18 1.86
N ASP A 27 -37.67 -43.48 0.91
CA ASP A 27 -36.99 -42.63 -0.08
C ASP A 27 -37.20 -41.10 -0.02
N SER A 28 -36.09 -40.35 0.12
CA SER A 28 -35.82 -39.15 -0.68
C SER A 28 -34.35 -38.68 -0.53
N SER A 29 -33.56 -38.90 -1.58
CA SER A 29 -32.48 -38.03 -2.06
C SER A 29 -31.59 -37.32 -1.01
N ASP A 30 -30.56 -38.01 -0.51
CA ASP A 30 -29.40 -37.35 0.09
C ASP A 30 -28.57 -36.69 -1.02
N ASN A 31 -28.64 -35.37 -1.07
CA ASN A 31 -27.68 -34.53 -1.77
C ASN A 31 -26.96 -33.72 -0.68
N THR A 32 -26.10 -34.39 0.07
CA THR A 32 -25.24 -33.77 1.08
C THR A 32 -23.95 -33.32 0.41
N SER A 33 -23.91 -32.03 0.08
CA SER A 33 -22.66 -31.29 -0.10
C SER A 33 -21.85 -31.39 1.21
N PRO A 34 -20.51 -31.61 1.16
CA PRO A 34 -19.69 -31.60 2.38
C PRO A 34 -19.77 -30.20 3.01
N GLY A 35 -19.92 -30.18 4.34
CA GLY A 35 -20.22 -28.98 5.11
C GLY A 35 -19.12 -27.92 5.05
N THR A 36 -19.55 -26.67 4.88
CA THR A 36 -18.76 -25.48 5.15
C THR A 36 -18.26 -25.52 6.60
N SER A 37 -16.94 -25.60 6.78
CA SER A 37 -16.30 -25.41 8.08
C SER A 37 -16.63 -24.01 8.60
N TYR A 38 -16.99 -23.90 9.88
CA TYR A 38 -17.11 -22.60 10.54
C TYR A 38 -15.72 -21.91 10.56
N GLY A 39 -15.66 -20.60 10.29
CA GLY A 39 -14.44 -19.78 10.42
C GLY A 39 -13.57 -19.61 9.17
N VAL A 40 -14.07 -19.86 7.95
CA VAL A 40 -13.31 -19.64 6.70
C VAL A 40 -14.05 -18.72 5.74
N VAL A 41 -13.32 -17.86 5.03
CA VAL A 41 -13.83 -16.94 4.01
C VAL A 41 -13.02 -17.06 2.71
N ALA A 42 -13.56 -16.53 1.61
CA ALA A 42 -12.84 -16.49 0.34
C ALA A 42 -11.68 -15.50 0.46
N PRO A 43 -10.45 -15.88 0.08
CA PRO A 43 -9.31 -14.96 0.17
C PRO A 43 -9.49 -13.65 -0.59
N TYR A 44 -10.27 -13.67 -1.68
CA TYR A 44 -10.57 -12.48 -2.48
C TYR A 44 -11.50 -11.49 -1.78
N ASP A 45 -12.26 -11.92 -0.77
CA ASP A 45 -13.13 -11.05 0.02
C ASP A 45 -12.33 -10.16 1.00
N ILE A 46 -11.04 -10.47 1.20
CA ILE A 46 -10.13 -9.71 2.06
C ILE A 46 -9.30 -8.76 1.19
N ALA A 47 -9.57 -7.46 1.31
CA ALA A 47 -9.03 -6.40 0.46
C ALA A 47 -7.49 -6.46 0.30
N LYS A 48 -6.75 -6.73 1.38
CA LYS A 48 -5.26 -6.81 1.35
C LYS A 48 -4.70 -7.89 0.42
N TYR A 49 -5.48 -8.89 0.00
CA TYR A 49 -5.03 -9.93 -0.95
C TYR A 49 -5.54 -9.70 -2.38
N GLN A 50 -6.53 -8.83 -2.59
CA GLN A 50 -7.13 -8.62 -3.92
C GLN A 50 -6.08 -8.19 -4.96
N ASN A 51 -5.13 -7.34 -4.58
CA ASN A 51 -4.07 -6.87 -5.47
C ASN A 51 -3.32 -8.04 -6.14
N ILE A 52 -2.77 -8.98 -5.37
CA ILE A 52 -2.04 -10.12 -5.95
C ILE A 52 -2.98 -11.14 -6.58
N LEU A 53 -4.16 -11.36 -6.00
CA LEU A 53 -5.09 -12.39 -6.49
C LEU A 53 -5.69 -12.00 -7.83
N SER A 54 -6.01 -10.73 -8.05
CA SER A 54 -6.64 -10.21 -9.28
C SER A 54 -5.83 -10.47 -10.56
N SER A 55 -4.50 -10.67 -10.46
CA SER A 55 -3.63 -10.99 -11.59
C SER A 55 -3.08 -12.41 -11.57
N SER A 56 -3.49 -13.26 -10.61
CA SER A 56 -2.87 -14.57 -10.39
C SER A 56 -3.70 -15.75 -10.93
N ASP A 57 -3.00 -16.86 -11.15
CA ASP A 57 -3.59 -18.21 -11.22
C ASP A 57 -3.37 -18.92 -9.87
N LEU A 58 -4.31 -19.79 -9.46
CA LEU A 58 -4.09 -20.73 -8.35
C LEU A 58 -3.65 -22.09 -8.90
N GLN A 59 -2.43 -22.52 -8.58
CA GLN A 59 -1.88 -23.83 -8.95
C GLN A 59 -1.98 -24.80 -7.76
N VAL A 60 -2.79 -25.84 -7.90
CA VAL A 60 -3.03 -26.85 -6.84
C VAL A 60 -2.76 -28.26 -7.35
N SER A 61 -2.11 -29.06 -6.53
CA SER A 61 -1.91 -30.50 -6.72
C SER A 61 -3.07 -31.31 -6.15
N ASP A 62 -3.42 -32.43 -6.80
CA ASP A 62 -4.13 -33.52 -6.13
C ASP A 62 -3.13 -34.26 -5.22
N PRO A 63 -3.29 -34.24 -3.89
CA PRO A 63 -2.34 -34.88 -2.98
C PRO A 63 -2.30 -36.40 -3.12
N ASN A 64 -3.31 -37.02 -3.73
CA ASN A 64 -3.36 -38.46 -4.05
C ASN A 64 -2.92 -38.77 -5.49
N GLY A 65 -2.60 -37.72 -6.27
CA GLY A 65 -2.13 -37.83 -7.65
C GLY A 65 -0.68 -38.28 -7.75
N THR A 66 -0.16 -38.30 -8.98
CA THR A 66 1.27 -38.58 -9.22
C THR A 66 2.15 -37.44 -8.72
N GLU A 67 3.37 -37.73 -8.29
CA GLU A 67 4.35 -36.71 -7.89
C GLU A 67 4.43 -35.55 -8.89
N GLY A 68 4.41 -34.31 -8.39
CA GLY A 68 4.54 -33.13 -9.23
C GLY A 68 3.30 -32.75 -10.04
N ASN A 69 2.18 -33.46 -9.89
CA ASN A 69 0.94 -33.10 -10.58
C ASN A 69 0.46 -31.70 -10.14
N LYS A 70 -0.21 -30.98 -11.03
CA LYS A 70 -0.85 -29.71 -10.72
C LYS A 70 -1.94 -29.38 -11.74
N THR A 71 -2.93 -28.63 -11.30
CA THR A 71 -3.94 -27.97 -12.14
C THR A 71 -3.98 -26.49 -11.80
N SER A 72 -4.44 -25.66 -12.74
CA SER A 72 -4.81 -24.28 -12.43
C SER A 72 -6.31 -24.26 -12.11
N GLU A 73 -6.66 -24.25 -10.84
CA GLU A 73 -8.05 -24.30 -10.37
C GLU A 73 -8.76 -22.96 -10.55
N VAL A 74 -8.03 -21.86 -10.28
CA VAL A 74 -8.44 -20.49 -10.58
C VAL A 74 -7.50 -19.93 -11.64
N LYS A 75 -8.03 -19.12 -12.56
CA LYS A 75 -7.25 -18.52 -13.65
C LYS A 75 -7.55 -17.04 -13.82
N GLY A 76 -6.52 -16.26 -14.11
CA GLY A 76 -6.66 -14.86 -14.50
C GLY A 76 -7.44 -14.02 -13.50
N GLY A 77 -7.25 -14.28 -12.20
CA GLY A 77 -7.83 -13.48 -11.12
C GLY A 77 -9.26 -13.81 -10.70
N ASP A 78 -9.88 -14.85 -11.24
CA ASP A 78 -11.28 -15.23 -10.94
C ASP A 78 -11.44 -15.91 -9.56
N PHE A 79 -10.96 -15.26 -8.50
CA PHE A 79 -10.97 -15.76 -7.12
C PHE A 79 -12.24 -15.38 -6.34
N ASP A 80 -13.17 -14.64 -6.94
CA ASP A 80 -14.41 -14.21 -6.30
C ASP A 80 -15.19 -15.40 -5.72
N GLY A 81 -15.43 -15.38 -4.41
CA GLY A 81 -16.07 -16.48 -3.68
C GLY A 81 -15.32 -17.83 -3.69
N TYR A 82 -14.08 -17.90 -4.21
CA TYR A 82 -13.34 -19.16 -4.29
C TYR A 82 -12.77 -19.58 -2.93
N ILE A 83 -13.09 -20.82 -2.51
CA ILE A 83 -12.61 -21.45 -1.27
C ILE A 83 -12.34 -22.92 -1.55
N SER A 84 -11.25 -23.45 -1.00
CA SER A 84 -10.95 -24.89 -1.00
C SER A 84 -10.24 -25.32 0.29
N ASP A 85 -10.10 -26.63 0.51
CA ASP A 85 -9.35 -27.17 1.67
C ASP A 85 -7.85 -26.78 1.66
N TYR A 86 -7.32 -26.43 0.48
CA TYR A 86 -5.90 -26.14 0.25
C TYR A 86 -5.59 -24.65 0.08
N PHE A 87 -6.62 -23.83 -0.01
CA PHE A 87 -6.55 -22.38 -0.24
C PHE A 87 -7.82 -21.71 0.27
N TYR A 88 -7.70 -20.98 1.37
CA TYR A 88 -8.79 -20.25 2.02
C TYR A 88 -8.21 -19.15 2.91
N ALA A 89 -9.05 -18.28 3.46
CA ALA A 89 -8.62 -17.36 4.50
C ALA A 89 -9.36 -17.64 5.81
N ASP A 90 -8.66 -17.47 6.93
CA ASP A 90 -9.25 -17.60 8.26
C ASP A 90 -10.08 -16.35 8.58
N GLU A 91 -11.32 -16.53 9.03
CA GLU A 91 -12.28 -15.44 9.24
C GLU A 91 -11.88 -14.51 10.41
N GLU A 92 -11.23 -15.02 11.44
CA GLU A 92 -10.89 -14.24 12.64
C GLU A 92 -9.57 -13.48 12.48
N THR A 93 -8.56 -14.13 11.91
CA THR A 93 -7.21 -13.56 11.75
C THR A 93 -6.99 -12.93 10.39
N GLU A 94 -7.88 -13.16 9.42
CA GLU A 94 -7.73 -12.76 8.03
C GLU A 94 -6.43 -13.22 7.37
N ASN A 95 -5.82 -14.30 7.90
CA ASN A 95 -4.62 -14.88 7.31
C ASN A 95 -5.01 -15.68 6.07
N LEU A 96 -4.30 -15.48 4.96
CA LEU A 96 -4.40 -16.32 3.78
C LEU A 96 -3.65 -17.64 4.04
N ILE A 97 -4.33 -18.77 3.85
CA ILE A 97 -3.85 -20.09 4.23
C ILE A 97 -3.59 -20.93 2.98
N PHE A 98 -2.37 -21.46 2.88
CA PHE A 98 -2.01 -22.49 1.92
C PHE A 98 -1.71 -23.79 2.65
N LYS A 99 -2.29 -24.89 2.18
CA LYS A 99 -2.02 -26.24 2.70
C LYS A 99 -1.75 -27.21 1.58
N MET A 100 -0.81 -28.12 1.81
CA MET A 100 -0.61 -29.23 0.88
C MET A 100 0.09 -30.41 1.54
N ALA A 101 -0.30 -31.61 1.13
CA ALA A 101 0.25 -32.87 1.60
C ALA A 101 1.12 -33.56 0.55
N ASN A 102 2.06 -34.38 1.02
CA ASN A 102 2.93 -35.26 0.23
C ASN A 102 3.99 -34.55 -0.64
N TYR A 103 4.89 -35.38 -1.20
CA TYR A 103 6.09 -34.97 -1.89
C TYR A 103 5.83 -34.39 -3.28
N LYS A 104 6.49 -33.25 -3.57
CA LYS A 104 6.38 -32.47 -4.82
C LYS A 104 4.96 -31.98 -5.13
N MET A 105 4.13 -31.83 -4.11
CA MET A 105 2.80 -31.26 -4.23
C MET A 105 2.81 -29.78 -3.87
N ARG A 106 1.89 -29.00 -4.45
CA ARG A 106 1.77 -27.54 -4.21
C ARG A 106 0.35 -27.06 -4.01
N SER A 107 0.23 -25.98 -3.26
CA SER A 107 -0.85 -25.00 -3.35
C SER A 107 -0.18 -23.64 -3.41
N GLU A 108 -0.16 -22.99 -4.58
CA GLU A 108 0.58 -21.75 -4.78
C GLU A 108 -0.16 -20.82 -5.75
N VAL A 109 -0.18 -19.53 -5.42
CA VAL A 109 -0.53 -18.50 -6.40
C VAL A 109 0.65 -18.27 -7.33
N ARG A 110 0.36 -18.16 -8.62
CA ARG A 110 1.31 -17.78 -9.67
C ARG A 110 0.85 -16.46 -10.24
N GLU A 111 1.64 -15.43 -10.02
CA GLU A 111 1.39 -14.11 -10.59
C GLU A 111 1.38 -14.22 -12.14
N GLY A 112 0.46 -13.50 -12.78
CA GLY A 112 0.14 -13.61 -14.20
C GLY A 112 1.20 -13.00 -15.12
N GLU A 113 1.77 -11.87 -14.72
CA GLU A 113 2.80 -11.13 -15.43
C GLU A 113 4.06 -11.98 -15.64
N ASN A 114 4.53 -12.00 -16.89
CA ASN A 114 5.84 -12.51 -17.23
C ASN A 114 6.70 -11.30 -17.61
N PHE A 115 7.78 -11.06 -16.88
CA PHE A 115 8.53 -9.82 -16.97
C PHE A 115 9.99 -10.01 -17.32
N ASP A 116 10.55 -9.01 -18.01
CA ASP A 116 11.98 -8.85 -18.18
C ASP A 116 12.60 -8.30 -16.88
N ILE A 117 13.63 -8.97 -16.39
CA ILE A 117 14.32 -8.55 -15.15
C ILE A 117 15.18 -7.29 -15.34
N ASN A 118 15.41 -6.88 -16.58
CA ASN A 118 16.28 -5.78 -16.96
C ASN A 118 15.52 -4.57 -17.53
N GLU A 119 14.20 -4.55 -17.35
CA GLU A 119 13.37 -3.43 -17.76
C GLU A 119 13.81 -2.16 -17.04
N THR A 120 14.23 -1.16 -17.82
CA THR A 120 14.81 0.08 -17.32
C THR A 120 13.79 0.82 -16.47
N GLY A 121 14.20 1.21 -15.26
CA GLY A 121 13.33 1.95 -14.36
C GLY A 121 12.13 1.16 -13.85
N VAL A 122 12.05 -0.18 -13.99
CA VAL A 122 10.95 -0.96 -13.43
C VAL A 122 11.45 -1.87 -12.32
N ARG A 123 10.89 -1.68 -11.12
CA ARG A 123 11.06 -2.57 -9.98
C ARG A 123 9.82 -3.42 -9.81
N ARG A 124 10.00 -4.72 -9.65
CA ARG A 124 8.91 -5.62 -9.29
C ARG A 124 9.21 -6.26 -7.95
N SER A 125 8.24 -6.25 -7.05
CA SER A 125 8.39 -6.76 -5.70
C SER A 125 7.28 -7.73 -5.34
N LEU A 126 7.65 -8.78 -4.60
CA LEU A 126 6.75 -9.71 -3.93
C LEU A 126 7.03 -9.62 -2.43
N TYR A 127 6.04 -9.17 -1.69
CA TYR A 127 6.11 -9.01 -0.25
C TYR A 127 5.21 -10.01 0.45
N ALA A 128 5.70 -10.62 1.52
CA ALA A 128 4.93 -11.57 2.31
C ALA A 128 5.31 -11.52 3.81
N GLU A 129 4.33 -11.73 4.68
CA GLU A 129 4.54 -11.99 6.11
C GLU A 129 4.05 -13.41 6.41
N ILE A 130 4.98 -14.31 6.76
CA ILE A 130 4.72 -15.75 6.77
C ILE A 130 4.96 -16.35 8.15
N SER A 131 4.04 -17.19 8.63
CA SER A 131 4.27 -18.13 9.72
C SER A 131 3.97 -19.56 9.29
N LEU A 132 4.67 -20.52 9.90
CA LEU A 132 4.63 -21.95 9.55
C LEU A 132 4.22 -22.79 10.77
N PRO A 133 2.94 -22.74 11.17
CA PRO A 133 2.50 -23.48 12.34
C PRO A 133 2.69 -24.99 12.13
N ASP A 134 3.25 -25.65 13.15
CA ASP A 134 3.41 -27.11 13.22
C ASP A 134 4.31 -27.72 12.11
N ILE A 135 5.16 -26.92 11.46
CA ILE A 135 5.98 -27.37 10.33
C ILE A 135 6.95 -28.51 10.69
N GLU A 136 7.50 -28.51 11.90
CA GLU A 136 8.35 -29.60 12.37
C GLU A 136 7.59 -30.93 12.47
N HIS A 137 6.32 -30.88 12.92
CA HIS A 137 5.47 -32.06 13.00
C HIS A 137 5.09 -32.56 11.60
N ALA A 138 4.81 -31.63 10.67
CA ALA A 138 4.52 -31.96 9.27
C ALA A 138 5.63 -32.79 8.62
N MET A 139 6.90 -32.56 8.98
CA MET A 139 8.04 -33.27 8.42
C MET A 139 8.52 -34.46 9.26
N ALA A 140 7.97 -34.68 10.47
CA ALA A 140 8.47 -35.68 11.42
C ALA A 140 8.41 -37.14 10.92
N SER A 141 7.57 -37.43 9.92
CA SER A 141 7.41 -38.77 9.32
C SER A 141 8.08 -38.91 7.95
N SER A 142 8.77 -37.87 7.47
CA SER A 142 9.51 -37.93 6.23
C SER A 142 10.80 -38.73 6.43
N PRO A 143 11.16 -39.64 5.51
CA PRO A 143 12.39 -40.42 5.59
C PRO A 143 13.58 -39.72 4.91
N ALA A 144 13.39 -38.54 4.32
CA ALA A 144 14.43 -37.84 3.56
C ALA A 144 15.43 -37.14 4.48
N ASP A 145 16.62 -36.84 3.96
CA ASP A 145 17.72 -36.20 4.67
C ASP A 145 17.82 -34.69 4.43
N HIS A 146 16.91 -34.11 3.64
CA HIS A 146 16.86 -32.70 3.27
C HIS A 146 15.42 -32.22 3.06
N ASP A 147 14.59 -32.36 4.09
CA ASP A 147 13.20 -31.94 4.05
C ASP A 147 13.09 -30.41 4.02
N GLU A 148 12.56 -29.89 2.92
CA GLU A 148 12.32 -28.47 2.72
C GLU A 148 10.88 -28.19 2.25
N VAL A 149 10.38 -27.00 2.57
CA VAL A 149 9.15 -26.44 2.03
C VAL A 149 9.44 -25.10 1.37
N THR A 150 9.05 -24.95 0.11
CA THR A 150 9.21 -23.70 -0.63
C THR A 150 7.99 -22.80 -0.43
N LEU A 151 8.23 -21.52 -0.13
CA LEU A 151 7.19 -20.54 0.21
C LEU A 151 7.04 -19.44 -0.82
N LEU A 152 8.18 -18.90 -1.30
CA LEU A 152 8.23 -17.81 -2.28
C LEU A 152 9.19 -18.21 -3.40
N GLN A 153 8.87 -17.85 -4.64
CA GLN A 153 9.70 -18.19 -5.80
C GLN A 153 9.73 -17.07 -6.83
N ILE A 154 10.87 -16.97 -7.53
CA ILE A 154 10.99 -16.32 -8.83
C ILE A 154 11.31 -17.42 -9.83
N HIS A 155 10.43 -17.64 -10.79
CA HIS A 155 10.57 -18.68 -11.81
C HIS A 155 10.58 -18.04 -13.19
N ASN A 156 11.09 -18.76 -14.20
CA ASN A 156 11.00 -18.31 -15.59
C ASN A 156 9.82 -18.92 -16.34
N LYS A 157 9.26 -18.16 -17.28
CA LYS A 157 8.36 -18.65 -18.34
C LYS A 157 9.16 -19.25 -19.51
N GLY A 158 10.34 -18.71 -19.78
CA GLY A 158 11.19 -19.03 -20.93
C GLY A 158 11.66 -17.75 -21.62
N THR A 159 12.14 -17.85 -22.86
CA THR A 159 12.54 -16.70 -23.67
C THR A 159 11.36 -15.97 -24.31
N ASP A 160 10.15 -16.51 -24.20
CA ASP A 160 8.92 -15.93 -24.72
C ASP A 160 7.68 -16.42 -23.94
N GLU A 161 6.53 -15.79 -24.22
CA GLU A 161 5.23 -16.11 -23.61
C GLU A 161 4.68 -17.52 -23.92
N ASN A 162 5.19 -18.16 -24.98
CA ASN A 162 4.79 -19.53 -25.32
C ASN A 162 5.54 -20.56 -24.47
N GLY A 163 6.57 -20.13 -23.74
CA GLY A 163 7.41 -20.97 -22.91
C GLY A 163 8.58 -21.62 -23.64
N THR A 164 8.98 -21.07 -24.79
CA THR A 164 10.21 -21.51 -25.49
C THR A 164 11.40 -21.33 -24.57
N GLY A 165 12.30 -22.32 -24.50
CA GLY A 165 13.51 -22.20 -23.68
C GLY A 165 13.28 -22.19 -22.17
N TYR A 166 12.09 -22.60 -21.71
CA TYR A 166 11.79 -22.78 -20.29
C TYR A 166 12.83 -23.65 -19.59
N ILE A 167 13.37 -23.14 -18.49
CA ILE A 167 14.24 -23.90 -17.60
C ILE A 167 13.36 -24.43 -16.45
N PRO A 168 13.29 -25.76 -16.21
CA PRO A 168 12.43 -26.36 -15.18
C PRO A 168 12.97 -26.17 -13.74
N HIS A 169 13.61 -25.03 -13.49
CA HIS A 169 14.19 -24.64 -12.22
C HIS A 169 13.97 -23.14 -11.98
N PRO A 170 13.49 -22.75 -10.79
CA PRO A 170 13.37 -21.34 -10.42
C PRO A 170 14.72 -20.62 -10.38
N LEU A 171 14.70 -19.30 -10.59
CA LEU A 171 15.81 -18.42 -10.28
C LEU A 171 16.05 -18.36 -8.76
N LEU A 172 14.96 -18.21 -7.99
CA LEU A 172 15.00 -18.15 -6.53
C LEU A 172 13.90 -19.02 -5.94
N ARG A 173 14.23 -19.68 -4.84
CA ARG A 173 13.28 -20.26 -3.89
C ARG A 173 13.63 -19.79 -2.48
N VAL A 174 12.67 -19.22 -1.76
CA VAL A 174 12.75 -19.04 -0.32
C VAL A 174 12.13 -20.26 0.32
N VAL A 175 12.91 -20.99 1.10
CA VAL A 175 12.51 -22.26 1.70
C VAL A 175 12.69 -22.21 3.21
N TRP A 176 11.87 -22.96 3.94
CA TRP A 176 12.21 -23.42 5.28
C TRP A 176 12.77 -24.83 5.17
N GLU A 177 13.87 -25.12 5.86
CA GLU A 177 14.53 -26.42 5.83
C GLU A 177 14.72 -26.96 7.24
N GLN A 178 14.39 -28.25 7.43
CA GLN A 178 14.49 -28.89 8.74
C GLN A 178 15.93 -28.93 9.22
N GLU A 179 16.88 -29.31 8.37
CA GLU A 179 18.31 -29.31 8.70
C GLU A 179 19.17 -29.10 7.45
N ARG A 180 20.14 -28.19 7.55
CA ARG A 180 21.22 -28.04 6.58
C ARG A 180 22.52 -27.64 7.26
N ASP A 181 23.58 -28.40 6.98
CA ASP A 181 24.96 -28.10 7.40
C ASP A 181 25.11 -27.80 8.90
N GLY A 182 24.28 -28.45 9.73
CA GLY A 182 24.23 -28.28 11.18
C GLY A 182 23.32 -27.16 11.69
N LEU A 183 22.58 -26.48 10.80
CA LEU A 183 21.57 -25.47 11.14
C LEU A 183 20.17 -26.07 10.98
N THR A 184 19.35 -26.00 12.02
CA THR A 184 18.03 -26.64 12.08
C THR A 184 16.93 -25.59 12.08
N GLY A 185 15.91 -25.75 11.23
CA GLY A 185 14.74 -24.86 11.22
C GLY A 185 15.03 -23.46 10.68
N HIS A 186 15.99 -23.32 9.76
CA HIS A 186 16.34 -22.04 9.16
C HIS A 186 15.58 -21.78 7.86
N TYR A 187 15.37 -20.50 7.56
CA TYR A 187 15.01 -20.06 6.23
C TYR A 187 16.25 -19.97 5.33
N TRP A 188 16.11 -20.33 4.07
CA TRP A 188 17.17 -20.27 3.07
C TRP A 188 16.69 -19.67 1.76
N ALA A 189 17.54 -18.84 1.14
CA ALA A 189 17.40 -18.48 -0.27
C ALA A 189 18.22 -19.45 -1.13
N VAL A 190 17.54 -20.33 -1.86
CA VAL A 190 18.17 -21.23 -2.85
C VAL A 190 18.12 -20.54 -4.20
N MET A 191 19.21 -19.90 -4.58
CA MET A 191 19.33 -19.09 -5.79
C MET A 191 20.12 -19.83 -6.87
N LYS A 192 19.53 -19.98 -8.05
CA LYS A 192 20.20 -20.56 -9.20
C LYS A 192 21.23 -19.57 -9.74
N ASN A 193 22.51 -19.93 -9.83
CA ASN A 193 23.61 -19.02 -10.15
C ASN A 193 23.99 -18.97 -11.66
N ASN A 194 23.19 -19.61 -12.51
CA ASN A 194 23.39 -19.67 -13.96
C ASN A 194 22.06 -20.01 -14.68
N ALA A 195 21.97 -19.79 -15.99
CA ALA A 195 20.79 -20.14 -16.79
C ALA A 195 20.95 -21.49 -17.53
N ILE A 196 21.50 -22.52 -16.89
CA ILE A 196 21.64 -23.86 -17.47
C ILE A 196 20.45 -24.75 -17.07
N ASP A 197 19.85 -25.44 -18.03
CA ASP A 197 18.90 -26.52 -17.78
C ASP A 197 19.64 -27.80 -17.38
N CYS A 198 19.68 -28.09 -16.07
CA CYS A 198 20.30 -29.29 -15.54
C CYS A 198 19.45 -30.56 -15.74
N SER A 199 18.16 -30.43 -16.08
CA SER A 199 17.29 -31.59 -16.31
C SER A 199 17.63 -32.33 -17.60
N SER A 200 18.24 -31.65 -18.56
CA SER A 200 18.68 -32.19 -19.86
C SER A 200 20.18 -32.44 -19.94
N ALA A 201 20.93 -32.20 -18.85
CA ALA A 201 22.37 -32.40 -18.80
C ALA A 201 22.75 -33.90 -18.81
N ALA A 202 23.85 -34.24 -19.48
CA ALA A 202 24.36 -35.61 -19.54
C ALA A 202 24.80 -36.15 -18.16
N ASP A 203 25.22 -35.26 -17.27
CA ASP A 203 25.46 -35.52 -15.85
C ASP A 203 24.71 -34.47 -15.02
N SER A 204 23.45 -34.78 -14.74
CA SER A 204 22.57 -33.86 -14.02
C SER A 204 23.04 -33.63 -12.57
N SER A 205 23.65 -34.63 -11.92
CA SER A 205 24.16 -34.51 -10.55
C SER A 205 25.23 -33.43 -10.41
N ASP A 206 26.24 -33.46 -11.27
CA ASP A 206 27.32 -32.47 -11.25
C ASP A 206 26.81 -31.07 -11.61
N CYS A 207 25.83 -31.00 -12.52
CA CYS A 207 25.16 -29.73 -12.86
C CYS A 207 24.43 -29.15 -11.65
N TYR A 208 23.63 -29.95 -10.94
CA TYR A 208 22.89 -29.50 -9.76
C TYR A 208 23.82 -29.07 -8.62
N ALA A 209 24.91 -29.80 -8.39
CA ALA A 209 25.85 -29.51 -7.31
C ALA A 209 26.53 -28.13 -7.43
N THR A 210 26.62 -27.58 -8.65
CA THR A 210 27.34 -26.32 -8.92
C THR A 210 26.41 -25.16 -9.33
N SER A 211 25.12 -25.43 -9.54
CA SER A 211 24.19 -24.45 -10.11
C SER A 211 23.43 -23.60 -9.10
N TYR A 212 23.69 -23.74 -7.80
CA TYR A 212 22.96 -23.00 -6.77
C TYR A 212 23.89 -22.38 -5.72
N ASN A 213 23.64 -21.11 -5.43
CA ASN A 213 24.09 -20.47 -4.20
C ASN A 213 22.98 -20.62 -3.15
N ARG A 214 23.37 -20.77 -1.89
CA ARG A 214 22.45 -20.82 -0.76
C ARG A 214 22.84 -19.76 0.25
N TYR A 215 21.88 -18.94 0.66
CA TYR A 215 22.07 -17.90 1.66
C TYR A 215 21.20 -18.24 2.86
N ASP A 216 21.82 -18.35 4.04
CA ASP A 216 21.11 -18.49 5.30
C ASP A 216 20.39 -17.18 5.62
N LEU A 217 19.08 -17.25 5.79
CA LEU A 217 18.22 -16.10 6.06
C LEU A 217 17.96 -15.91 7.57
N GLY A 218 18.36 -16.89 8.39
CA GLY A 218 18.17 -16.92 9.83
C GLY A 218 17.25 -18.06 10.28
N GLU A 219 17.33 -18.37 11.57
CA GLU A 219 16.44 -19.31 12.26
C GLU A 219 15.00 -18.79 12.20
N ALA A 220 14.06 -19.68 11.90
CA ALA A 220 12.65 -19.34 11.85
C ALA A 220 12.08 -19.22 13.28
N ASP A 221 11.47 -18.08 13.58
CA ASP A 221 10.61 -17.96 14.75
C ASP A 221 9.22 -18.49 14.40
N LEU A 222 8.92 -19.72 14.82
CA LEU A 222 7.64 -20.39 14.49
C LEU A 222 6.45 -19.83 15.28
N ASP A 223 6.70 -18.98 16.29
CA ASP A 223 5.66 -18.30 17.08
C ASP A 223 5.32 -16.90 16.54
N SER A 224 6.02 -16.41 15.50
CA SER A 224 5.80 -15.09 14.90
C SER A 224 5.80 -15.11 13.37
N PHE A 225 5.36 -14.00 12.76
CA PHE A 225 5.43 -13.82 11.32
C PHE A 225 6.81 -13.30 10.93
N THR A 226 7.40 -13.90 9.89
CA THR A 226 8.63 -13.43 9.28
C THR A 226 8.31 -12.61 8.03
N LYS A 227 8.82 -11.38 7.97
CA LYS A 227 8.66 -10.45 6.85
C LYS A 227 9.67 -10.76 5.75
N PHE A 228 9.20 -10.97 4.52
CA PHE A 228 10.01 -11.17 3.33
C PHE A 228 9.67 -10.10 2.28
N ASP A 229 10.69 -9.45 1.73
CA ASP A 229 10.57 -8.52 0.60
C ASP A 229 11.54 -8.94 -0.50
N LEU A 230 10.99 -9.57 -1.56
CA LEU A 230 11.72 -9.96 -2.75
C LEU A 230 11.54 -8.85 -3.78
N SER A 231 12.63 -8.39 -4.38
CA SER A 231 12.56 -7.38 -5.45
C SER A 231 13.51 -7.71 -6.59
N VAL A 232 13.08 -7.37 -7.81
CA VAL A 232 13.89 -7.39 -9.03
C VAL A 232 13.90 -6.00 -9.64
N TYR A 233 15.08 -5.47 -9.90
CA TYR A 233 15.27 -4.14 -10.49
C TYR A 233 16.56 -4.12 -11.34
N GLU A 234 16.45 -3.87 -12.64
CA GLU A 234 17.58 -3.69 -13.57
C GLU A 234 18.70 -4.76 -13.45
N ASN A 235 18.34 -6.04 -13.51
CA ASN A 235 19.22 -7.20 -13.30
C ASN A 235 19.71 -7.42 -11.86
N THR A 236 19.18 -6.71 -10.87
CA THR A 236 19.49 -6.96 -9.47
C THR A 236 18.32 -7.65 -8.80
N LEU A 237 18.60 -8.76 -8.10
CA LEU A 237 17.66 -9.37 -7.17
C LEU A 237 18.06 -9.01 -5.75
N SER A 238 17.14 -8.42 -4.99
CA SER A 238 17.30 -8.19 -3.55
C SER A 238 16.25 -8.96 -2.75
N LEU A 239 16.67 -9.59 -1.65
CA LEU A 239 15.80 -10.20 -0.66
C LEU A 239 16.09 -9.61 0.72
N LYS A 240 15.08 -9.04 1.35
CA LYS A 240 15.11 -8.64 2.76
C LYS A 240 14.33 -9.62 3.63
N VAL A 241 14.80 -9.81 4.84
CA VAL A 241 14.14 -10.57 5.90
C VAL A 241 14.08 -9.72 7.14
N ASN A 242 12.87 -9.42 7.63
CA ASN A 242 12.64 -8.48 8.74
C ASN A 242 13.39 -7.16 8.52
N ASP A 243 13.22 -6.58 7.33
CA ASP A 243 13.83 -5.33 6.86
C ASP A 243 15.36 -5.32 6.71
N GLU A 244 16.04 -6.43 7.03
CA GLU A 244 17.47 -6.60 6.81
C GLU A 244 17.74 -7.22 5.43
N VAL A 245 18.59 -6.59 4.62
CA VAL A 245 19.02 -7.15 3.32
C VAL A 245 19.86 -8.40 3.56
N LYS A 246 19.39 -9.55 3.10
CA LYS A 246 20.08 -10.85 3.19
C LYS A 246 20.70 -11.28 1.87
N VAL A 247 20.11 -10.89 0.75
CA VAL A 247 20.62 -11.16 -0.61
C VAL A 247 20.52 -9.89 -1.44
N ASP A 248 21.56 -9.58 -2.19
CA ASP A 248 21.62 -8.48 -3.18
C ASP A 248 22.59 -8.91 -4.28
N GLU A 249 22.05 -9.45 -5.37
CA GLU A 249 22.83 -10.20 -6.37
C GLU A 249 22.54 -9.75 -7.80
N ASP A 250 23.60 -9.67 -8.61
CA ASP A 250 23.51 -9.46 -10.05
C ASP A 250 23.06 -10.76 -10.73
N ILE A 251 21.88 -10.70 -11.34
CA ILE A 251 21.22 -11.78 -12.06
C ILE A 251 21.24 -11.56 -13.58
N THR A 252 22.17 -10.77 -14.12
CA THR A 252 22.32 -10.50 -15.57
C THR A 252 22.36 -11.79 -16.42
N TYR A 253 22.89 -12.90 -15.89
CA TYR A 253 22.90 -14.19 -16.60
C TYR A 253 21.49 -14.72 -16.90
N TRP A 254 20.47 -14.22 -16.21
CA TRP A 254 19.06 -14.61 -16.33
C TRP A 254 18.25 -13.69 -17.26
N GLN A 255 18.82 -12.58 -17.76
CA GLN A 255 18.09 -11.50 -18.44
C GLN A 255 17.37 -11.87 -19.73
N HIS A 256 17.66 -13.04 -20.30
CA HIS A 256 17.05 -13.52 -21.54
C HIS A 256 15.79 -14.37 -21.27
N LEU A 257 15.41 -14.52 -20.00
CA LEU A 257 14.27 -15.30 -19.56
C LEU A 257 13.23 -14.38 -18.91
N LEU A 258 12.01 -14.43 -19.42
CA LEU A 258 10.85 -13.83 -18.77
C LEU A 258 10.63 -14.52 -17.43
N SER A 259 10.49 -13.73 -16.37
CA SER A 259 10.35 -14.20 -14.99
C SER A 259 8.96 -13.91 -14.45
N TYR A 260 8.53 -14.63 -13.41
CA TYR A 260 7.27 -14.42 -12.71
C TYR A 260 7.39 -14.85 -11.25
N PHE A 261 6.53 -14.31 -10.40
CA PHE A 261 6.48 -14.62 -8.97
C PHE A 261 5.53 -15.78 -8.65
N LYS A 262 5.84 -16.49 -7.55
CA LYS A 262 4.91 -17.43 -6.92
C LYS A 262 4.99 -17.34 -5.40
N ALA A 263 3.86 -17.57 -4.75
CA ALA A 263 3.76 -17.62 -3.30
C ALA A 263 2.78 -18.73 -2.86
N GLY A 264 3.07 -19.39 -1.75
CA GLY A 264 2.20 -20.41 -1.17
C GLY A 264 3.04 -21.51 -0.53
N ILE A 265 2.77 -22.77 -0.90
CA ILE A 265 3.48 -23.92 -0.37
C ILE A 265 3.82 -24.94 -1.47
N TYR A 266 5.07 -25.41 -1.50
CA TYR A 266 5.52 -26.53 -2.34
C TYR A 266 6.42 -27.46 -1.52
N ASN A 267 5.95 -28.68 -1.32
CA ASN A 267 6.58 -29.64 -0.42
C ASN A 267 7.69 -30.42 -1.10
N GLN A 268 8.82 -30.57 -0.41
CA GLN A 268 9.92 -31.45 -0.82
C GLN A 268 10.24 -32.48 0.26
N PHE A 269 9.25 -32.81 1.07
CA PHE A 269 9.25 -33.86 2.09
C PHE A 269 8.12 -34.87 1.84
N GLU A 270 8.19 -36.05 2.46
CA GLU A 270 7.19 -37.12 2.30
C GLU A 270 6.31 -37.29 3.56
N ASN A 271 5.13 -37.91 3.39
CA ASN A 271 4.27 -38.41 4.48
C ASN A 271 3.81 -37.36 5.51
N GLY A 272 3.56 -36.13 5.08
CA GLY A 272 2.94 -35.11 5.91
C GLY A 272 2.28 -33.99 5.12
N GLU A 273 1.71 -33.03 5.85
CA GLU A 273 1.00 -31.87 5.33
C GLU A 273 1.55 -30.60 5.95
N ALA A 274 2.06 -29.70 5.12
CA ALA A 274 2.52 -28.41 5.59
C ALA A 274 1.41 -27.36 5.43
N THR A 275 1.41 -26.39 6.34
CA THR A 275 0.49 -25.27 6.36
C THR A 275 1.30 -23.97 6.48
N ALA A 276 1.01 -23.00 5.62
CA ALA A 276 1.62 -21.68 5.66
C ALA A 276 0.52 -20.62 5.83
N HIS A 277 0.72 -19.73 6.80
CA HIS A 277 -0.16 -18.60 7.07
C HIS A 277 0.51 -17.34 6.54
N PHE A 278 -0.19 -16.61 5.68
CA PHE A 278 0.23 -15.33 5.16
C PHE A 278 -0.61 -14.24 5.83
N GLN A 279 0.01 -13.39 6.64
CA GLN A 279 -0.66 -12.21 7.23
C GLN A 279 -0.78 -11.07 6.21
N ALA A 280 0.19 -11.01 5.30
CA ALA A 280 0.24 -10.11 4.16
C ALA A 280 0.84 -10.86 2.96
N LEU A 281 0.31 -10.58 1.76
CA LEU A 281 0.87 -11.04 0.50
C LEU A 281 0.48 -10.03 -0.60
N ARG A 282 1.47 -9.36 -1.19
CA ARG A 282 1.24 -8.33 -2.21
C ARG A 282 2.29 -8.42 -3.32
N TYR A 283 1.84 -8.08 -4.53
CA TYR A 283 2.70 -7.92 -5.70
C TYR A 283 2.67 -6.46 -6.13
N THR A 284 3.84 -5.85 -6.30
CA THR A 284 3.93 -4.45 -6.72
C THR A 284 4.87 -4.29 -7.90
N THR A 285 4.40 -3.59 -8.92
CA THR A 285 5.23 -3.07 -10.01
C THR A 285 5.37 -1.58 -9.82
N THR A 286 6.61 -1.11 -9.75
CA THR A 286 6.94 0.31 -9.55
C THR A 286 7.80 0.78 -10.70
N GLN A 287 7.34 1.80 -11.42
CA GLN A 287 8.20 2.58 -12.31
C GLN A 287 9.12 3.47 -11.45
N ALA A 288 10.32 2.99 -11.17
CA ALA A 288 11.44 3.81 -10.74
C ALA A 288 11.95 4.69 -11.89
N ASN A 289 11.14 5.69 -12.27
CA ASN A 289 11.58 6.80 -13.11
C ASN A 289 12.53 7.69 -12.31
N GLY A 290 13.79 7.26 -12.16
CA GLY A 290 14.73 7.92 -11.25
C GLY A 290 14.22 7.91 -9.80
N SER A 291 14.88 8.64 -8.91
CA SER A 291 14.26 9.01 -7.64
C SER A 291 12.93 9.70 -7.97
N ASN A 292 11.79 9.17 -7.51
CA ASN A 292 10.56 9.94 -7.46
C ASN A 292 10.88 11.32 -6.86
N ASP A 293 10.31 12.37 -7.43
CA ASP A 293 10.57 13.72 -6.94
C ASP A 293 9.61 14.14 -5.81
N TRP A 294 9.22 13.13 -5.04
CA TRP A 294 8.38 13.17 -3.84
C TRP A 294 8.78 12.01 -2.92
N ASP A 295 8.53 12.17 -1.62
CA ASP A 295 8.62 11.08 -0.64
C ASP A 295 7.29 10.99 0.11
N ILE A 296 6.51 9.95 -0.16
CA ILE A 296 5.19 9.79 0.47
C ILE A 296 5.28 9.56 1.98
N ASN A 297 6.45 9.18 2.51
CA ASN A 297 6.62 8.98 3.96
C ASN A 297 6.37 10.27 4.74
N ASP A 298 6.46 11.43 4.11
CA ASP A 298 6.20 12.72 4.73
C ASP A 298 4.71 13.12 4.70
N TRP A 299 3.81 12.24 4.25
CA TRP A 299 2.42 12.60 4.00
C TRP A 299 1.44 11.52 4.45
N LYS A 300 0.25 11.95 4.88
CA LYS A 300 -0.95 11.10 4.86
C LYS A 300 -1.90 11.59 3.77
N LEU A 301 -2.71 10.70 3.20
CA LEU A 301 -3.70 11.03 2.19
C LEU A 301 -5.10 11.04 2.82
N THR A 302 -5.90 12.06 2.54
CA THR A 302 -7.35 12.04 2.78
C THR A 302 -8.07 11.88 1.45
N ILE A 303 -9.01 10.93 1.36
CA ILE A 303 -9.78 10.65 0.14
C ILE A 303 -11.25 11.06 0.26
N PRO A 304 -12.00 11.17 -0.86
CA PRO A 304 -13.42 11.54 -0.84
C PRO A 304 -14.35 10.52 -0.15
N ALA A 305 -13.99 9.23 -0.14
CA ALA A 305 -14.81 8.19 0.49
C ALA A 305 -14.90 8.36 2.01
N SER A 306 -16.05 8.01 2.62
CA SER A 306 -16.18 7.97 4.08
C SER A 306 -15.45 6.77 4.66
N LYS A 307 -15.13 6.80 5.96
CA LYS A 307 -14.59 5.62 6.66
C LYS A 307 -15.58 4.46 6.62
N ASP A 308 -16.86 4.71 6.80
CA ASP A 308 -17.87 3.65 6.69
C ASP A 308 -17.92 3.03 5.29
N THR A 309 -17.71 3.81 4.23
CA THR A 309 -17.70 3.27 2.85
C THR A 309 -16.40 2.55 2.54
N TRP A 310 -15.27 3.12 2.95
CA TRP A 310 -13.94 2.61 2.62
C TRP A 310 -13.49 1.45 3.51
N TYR A 311 -13.66 1.59 4.83
CA TYR A 311 -13.25 0.62 5.85
C TYR A 311 -14.41 -0.25 6.37
N GLY A 312 -15.64 -0.03 5.90
CA GLY A 312 -16.85 -0.69 6.43
C GLY A 312 -17.26 -0.21 7.84
N SER A 313 -16.48 0.68 8.47
CA SER A 313 -16.74 1.24 9.80
C SER A 313 -15.94 2.51 10.07
N GLY A 314 -16.30 3.28 11.10
CA GLY A 314 -15.56 4.47 11.56
C GLY A 314 -16.26 5.81 11.31
N GLY A 315 -17.46 5.79 10.75
CA GLY A 315 -18.39 6.91 10.60
C GLY A 315 -18.32 7.62 9.24
N ASP A 316 -19.14 8.67 9.11
CA ASP A 316 -19.32 9.46 7.89
C ASP A 316 -18.15 10.42 7.56
N SER A 317 -17.10 10.47 8.38
CA SER A 317 -15.92 11.29 8.09
C SER A 317 -15.11 10.68 6.96
N ALA A 318 -14.43 11.51 6.17
CA ALA A 318 -13.49 11.06 5.13
C ALA A 318 -12.46 10.02 5.64
N ALA A 319 -12.16 9.03 4.81
CA ALA A 319 -11.12 8.04 5.03
C ALA A 319 -9.73 8.65 4.80
N GLU A 320 -8.73 8.09 5.50
CA GLU A 320 -7.35 8.53 5.44
C GLU A 320 -6.42 7.33 5.30
N LEU A 321 -5.36 7.45 4.51
CA LEU A 321 -4.30 6.45 4.35
C LEU A 321 -2.98 7.01 4.87
N GLU A 322 -2.13 6.17 5.43
CA GLU A 322 -0.88 6.57 6.09
C GLU A 322 0.32 5.72 5.61
N PRO A 323 1.54 6.27 5.63
CA PRO A 323 2.73 5.56 5.18
C PRO A 323 3.16 4.47 6.16
N GLU A 324 3.99 3.54 5.69
CA GLU A 324 4.40 2.34 6.44
C GLU A 324 4.99 2.69 7.80
N ARG A 325 5.77 3.78 7.88
CA ARG A 325 6.40 4.25 9.13
C ARG A 325 5.40 4.62 10.24
N CYS A 326 4.14 4.82 9.91
CA CYS A 326 3.12 5.18 10.88
C CYS A 326 2.61 4.00 11.69
N GLU A 327 2.86 2.76 11.23
CA GLU A 327 2.43 1.52 11.89
C GLU A 327 0.95 1.57 12.35
N SER A 328 0.09 2.17 11.53
CA SER A 328 -1.30 2.43 11.90
C SER A 328 -2.25 1.38 11.32
N SER A 329 -3.47 1.34 11.86
CA SER A 329 -4.52 0.43 11.37
C SER A 329 -5.24 0.95 10.11
N LYS A 330 -4.76 2.04 9.50
CA LYS A 330 -5.29 2.57 8.24
C LYS A 330 -4.61 1.89 7.06
N ASP A 331 -5.19 2.01 5.88
CA ASP A 331 -4.56 1.47 4.67
C ASP A 331 -3.23 2.18 4.38
N LEU A 332 -2.32 1.41 3.78
CA LEU A 332 -0.98 1.86 3.45
C LEU A 332 -0.97 2.85 2.27
N LEU A 333 -0.34 3.99 2.50
CA LEU A 333 0.04 4.94 1.47
C LEU A 333 1.54 4.79 1.13
N ALA A 334 1.83 4.31 -0.08
CA ALA A 334 3.17 4.11 -0.61
C ALA A 334 3.42 4.98 -1.85
N ASN A 335 4.70 5.16 -2.21
CA ASN A 335 5.12 5.97 -3.35
C ASN A 335 4.55 5.48 -4.69
N ASN A 336 4.04 4.26 -4.73
CA ASN A 336 3.46 3.57 -5.87
C ASN A 336 1.99 3.14 -5.62
N SER A 337 1.31 3.71 -4.61
CA SER A 337 -0.07 3.33 -4.29
C SER A 337 -1.03 3.62 -5.44
N ASP A 338 -2.02 2.74 -5.60
CA ASP A 338 -3.25 2.98 -6.33
C ASP A 338 -4.42 2.81 -5.37
N VAL A 339 -5.09 3.91 -5.05
CA VAL A 339 -6.22 4.01 -4.11
C VAL A 339 -7.50 4.01 -4.95
N TYR A 340 -7.84 2.81 -5.42
CA TYR A 340 -8.94 2.55 -6.33
C TYR A 340 -10.25 2.26 -5.60
N ASP A 341 -11.30 3.01 -5.93
CA ASP A 341 -12.66 2.77 -5.48
C ASP A 341 -13.44 2.03 -6.56
N SER A 342 -13.72 0.75 -6.31
CA SER A 342 -14.43 -0.11 -7.26
C SER A 342 -15.90 0.22 -7.41
N ASP A 343 -16.53 0.87 -6.43
CA ASP A 343 -17.97 1.17 -6.48
C ASP A 343 -18.27 2.28 -7.49
N ILE A 344 -17.33 3.21 -7.66
CA ILE A 344 -17.44 4.31 -8.63
C ILE A 344 -16.47 4.17 -9.82
N GLY A 345 -15.56 3.20 -9.78
CA GLY A 345 -14.60 2.93 -10.85
C GLY A 345 -13.55 4.03 -11.02
N LEU A 346 -13.04 4.58 -9.90
CA LEU A 346 -12.11 5.72 -9.90
C LEU A 346 -10.98 5.50 -8.90
N SER A 347 -9.73 5.75 -9.34
CA SER A 347 -8.60 5.91 -8.42
C SER A 347 -8.55 7.34 -7.89
N TYR A 348 -8.82 7.52 -6.59
CA TYR A 348 -8.67 8.82 -5.92
C TYR A 348 -7.22 9.29 -5.90
N PHE A 349 -6.30 8.34 -5.82
CA PHE A 349 -4.87 8.59 -5.94
C PHE A 349 -4.24 7.43 -6.69
N ASN A 350 -3.40 7.71 -7.67
CA ASN A 350 -2.49 6.70 -8.19
C ASN A 350 -1.20 7.34 -8.68
N THR A 351 -0.21 6.51 -8.96
CA THR A 351 1.02 6.93 -9.63
C THR A 351 1.06 6.31 -11.02
N ASP A 352 1.04 7.17 -12.03
CA ASP A 352 1.02 6.77 -13.45
C ASP A 352 1.94 7.69 -14.23
N ASP A 353 2.66 7.14 -15.21
CA ASP A 353 3.63 7.88 -16.05
C ASP A 353 4.62 8.78 -15.27
N GLY A 354 5.04 8.34 -14.07
CA GLY A 354 5.95 9.10 -13.20
C GLY A 354 5.32 10.33 -12.55
N ARG A 355 3.99 10.35 -12.38
CA ARG A 355 3.24 11.45 -11.77
C ARG A 355 2.27 10.92 -10.72
N MET A 356 2.12 11.64 -9.63
CA MET A 356 1.04 11.40 -8.67
C MET A 356 -0.23 12.07 -9.18
N HIS A 357 -1.27 11.29 -9.47
CA HIS A 357 -2.59 11.80 -9.82
C HIS A 357 -3.48 11.84 -8.59
N PHE A 358 -4.21 12.95 -8.43
CA PHE A 358 -5.21 13.13 -7.40
C PHE A 358 -6.55 13.41 -8.07
N ARG A 359 -7.56 12.59 -7.75
CA ARG A 359 -8.88 12.65 -8.39
C ARG A 359 -10.04 12.71 -7.41
N ALA A 360 -11.10 13.38 -7.85
CA ALA A 360 -12.36 13.48 -7.13
C ALA A 360 -13.51 13.61 -8.13
N ASP A 361 -14.49 12.71 -8.02
CA ASP A 361 -15.75 12.78 -8.76
C ASP A 361 -16.70 13.75 -8.05
N MET A 362 -17.23 14.74 -8.77
CA MET A 362 -18.13 15.73 -8.20
C MET A 362 -19.54 15.21 -7.88
N GLY A 363 -19.87 13.98 -8.27
CA GLY A 363 -21.11 13.29 -7.90
C GLY A 363 -21.05 12.45 -6.63
N TYR A 364 -19.88 12.27 -6.04
CA TYR A 364 -19.68 11.34 -4.93
C TYR A 364 -18.74 11.90 -3.84
N GLY A 365 -18.93 11.42 -2.61
CA GLY A 365 -17.99 11.61 -1.51
C GLY A 365 -18.54 12.38 -0.32
N THR A 366 -17.81 12.26 0.79
CA THR A 366 -18.07 12.95 2.05
C THR A 366 -16.94 13.94 2.36
N SER A 367 -17.20 14.88 3.26
CA SER A 367 -16.21 15.85 3.73
C SER A 367 -15.70 15.50 5.14
N THR A 368 -14.72 16.24 5.63
CA THR A 368 -14.29 16.18 7.03
C THR A 368 -15.12 17.11 7.92
N GLN A 369 -15.06 16.94 9.24
CA GLN A 369 -15.90 17.65 10.23
C GLN A 369 -15.96 19.18 10.04
N ASN A 370 -14.91 19.80 9.51
CA ASN A 370 -14.78 21.25 9.34
C ASN A 370 -14.81 21.70 7.86
N SER A 371 -15.25 20.84 6.93
CA SER A 371 -15.33 21.17 5.51
C SER A 371 -16.67 20.71 4.94
N SER A 372 -17.13 21.38 3.88
CA SER A 372 -18.28 20.94 3.08
C SER A 372 -17.88 20.42 1.70
N TYR A 373 -16.58 20.27 1.44
CA TYR A 373 -16.06 19.87 0.13
C TYR A 373 -15.17 18.63 0.25
N ILE A 374 -15.23 17.79 -0.79
CA ILE A 374 -14.45 16.57 -0.94
C ILE A 374 -12.99 16.89 -1.25
N ARG A 375 -12.10 15.92 -1.07
CA ARG A 375 -10.68 16.08 -1.38
C ARG A 375 -10.03 14.73 -1.66
N SER A 376 -9.03 14.75 -2.55
CA SER A 376 -7.96 13.76 -2.59
C SER A 376 -6.68 14.55 -2.36
N GLU A 377 -6.24 14.60 -1.11
CA GLU A 377 -5.28 15.61 -0.68
C GLU A 377 -4.34 15.07 0.41
N LEU A 378 -3.06 15.32 0.22
CA LEU A 378 -2.01 15.05 1.17
C LEU A 378 -2.00 16.07 2.29
N ARG A 379 -1.72 15.61 3.51
CA ARG A 379 -1.39 16.42 4.68
C ARG A 379 -0.02 15.99 5.19
N GLU A 380 0.88 16.95 5.32
CA GLU A 380 2.24 16.72 5.78
C GLU A 380 2.27 16.08 7.17
N LEU A 381 3.15 15.11 7.37
CA LEU A 381 3.45 14.42 8.61
C LEU A 381 4.88 14.79 9.04
N TYR A 382 5.09 16.05 9.42
CA TYR A 382 6.42 16.60 9.71
C TYR A 382 7.20 15.74 10.71
N GLN A 383 8.43 15.39 10.38
CA GLN A 383 9.28 14.56 11.24
C GLN A 383 10.05 15.44 12.24
N SER A 384 9.39 15.81 13.34
CA SER A 384 9.97 16.70 14.37
C SER A 384 11.04 16.04 15.25
N SER A 385 11.24 14.72 15.14
CA SER A 385 12.25 13.96 15.87
C SER A 385 12.70 12.71 15.10
N ALA A 386 13.74 12.03 15.58
CA ALA A 386 14.26 10.80 14.98
C ALA A 386 13.30 9.59 15.07
N GLN A 387 12.25 9.68 15.90
CA GLN A 387 11.19 8.67 16.05
C GLN A 387 9.83 9.35 16.01
N ALA A 388 9.61 10.20 15.01
CA ALA A 388 8.34 10.90 14.85
C ALA A 388 7.22 9.89 14.59
N ASP A 389 6.17 9.96 15.40
CA ASP A 389 4.94 9.24 15.11
C ASP A 389 4.18 9.92 13.95
N CYS A 390 2.98 9.43 13.66
CA CYS A 390 2.08 10.04 12.69
C CYS A 390 0.81 10.60 13.34
N SER A 391 0.81 10.79 14.66
CA SER A 391 -0.31 11.35 15.38
C SER A 391 -0.58 12.77 14.89
N THR A 392 -1.79 13.01 14.41
CA THR A 392 -2.26 14.38 14.11
C THR A 392 -3.10 14.95 15.26
N SER A 393 -3.06 14.30 16.44
CA SER A 393 -3.82 14.70 17.62
C SER A 393 -3.10 15.75 18.48
N ASP A 394 -1.81 15.89 18.25
CA ASP A 394 -0.83 16.84 18.79
C ASP A 394 -0.10 17.55 17.64
N GLU A 395 0.81 18.45 18.00
CA GLU A 395 1.63 19.27 17.10
C GLU A 395 2.90 18.57 16.57
N ASP A 396 3.19 17.32 16.94
CA ASP A 396 4.49 16.70 16.64
C ASP A 396 4.68 16.38 15.16
N THR A 397 3.57 16.28 14.42
CA THR A 397 3.54 16.15 12.97
C THR A 397 3.32 17.48 12.23
N SER A 398 3.68 18.59 12.85
CA SER A 398 3.57 19.95 12.32
C SER A 398 4.81 20.78 12.70
N TRP A 399 5.17 21.80 11.94
CA TRP A 399 6.38 22.62 12.15
C TRP A 399 6.05 24.02 12.68
N TYR A 400 6.95 24.61 13.45
CA TYR A 400 6.87 26.02 13.86
C TYR A 400 7.71 26.88 12.92
N LEU A 401 7.37 28.15 12.69
CA LEU A 401 8.20 29.06 11.85
C LEU A 401 9.66 29.14 12.33
N GLU A 402 9.87 29.00 13.64
CA GLU A 402 11.19 28.79 14.25
C GLU A 402 11.14 27.47 15.02
N ASP A 403 11.44 26.38 14.33
CA ASP A 403 11.31 25.02 14.86
C ASP A 403 12.58 24.61 15.62
N THR A 404 12.60 24.86 16.92
CA THR A 404 13.75 24.51 17.77
C THR A 404 14.00 23.00 17.92
N ARG A 405 13.07 22.13 17.53
CA ARG A 405 13.25 20.67 17.60
C ARG A 405 14.20 20.18 16.52
N THR A 406 14.15 20.84 15.37
CA THR A 406 14.90 20.51 14.15
C THR A 406 15.93 21.57 13.77
N ASN A 407 15.85 22.76 14.38
CA ASN A 407 16.56 23.99 14.04
C ASN A 407 16.18 24.58 12.67
N ALA A 408 15.03 24.19 12.11
CA ALA A 408 14.51 24.79 10.90
C ALA A 408 13.94 26.20 11.17
N THR A 409 14.20 27.11 10.26
CA THR A 409 13.80 28.54 10.30
C THR A 409 13.09 28.98 9.02
N SER A 410 13.03 28.09 8.02
CA SER A 410 12.33 28.30 6.77
C SER A 410 11.69 27.00 6.31
N HIS A 411 10.43 27.07 5.89
CA HIS A 411 9.64 25.92 5.46
C HIS A 411 9.10 26.20 4.07
N GLU A 412 9.38 25.32 3.12
CA GLU A 412 9.06 25.51 1.71
C GLU A 412 8.35 24.29 1.12
N LEU A 413 7.22 24.53 0.46
CA LEU A 413 6.53 23.57 -0.38
C LEU A 413 6.75 23.95 -1.85
N THR A 414 7.37 23.05 -2.61
CA THR A 414 7.53 23.17 -4.06
C THR A 414 6.80 22.04 -4.77
N ALA A 415 6.22 22.36 -5.93
CA ALA A 415 5.56 21.37 -6.76
C ALA A 415 5.72 21.69 -8.24
N SER A 416 5.78 20.65 -9.07
CA SER A 416 5.54 20.71 -10.53
C SER A 416 4.26 19.94 -10.82
N LEU A 417 3.27 20.58 -11.41
CA LEU A 417 1.95 19.98 -11.61
C LEU A 417 1.28 20.37 -12.93
N ARG A 418 0.20 19.67 -13.24
CA ARG A 418 -0.67 19.89 -14.39
C ARG A 418 -2.13 19.63 -14.00
N ILE A 419 -3.04 20.49 -14.47
CA ILE A 419 -4.47 20.18 -14.42
C ILE A 419 -4.76 19.26 -15.60
N GLU A 420 -5.07 17.99 -15.35
CA GLU A 420 -5.31 16.99 -16.39
C GLU A 420 -6.73 17.10 -16.93
N ASP A 421 -7.69 17.15 -16.01
CA ASP A 421 -9.11 17.26 -16.30
C ASP A 421 -9.82 18.06 -15.20
N TYR A 422 -10.95 18.65 -15.55
CA TYR A 422 -11.77 19.42 -14.63
C TYR A 422 -13.26 19.34 -14.99
N PRO A 423 -14.15 19.35 -13.99
CA PRO A 423 -15.57 19.18 -14.17
C PRO A 423 -16.19 20.40 -14.85
N ASN A 424 -17.22 20.13 -15.65
CA ASN A 424 -18.05 21.13 -16.29
C ASN A 424 -19.33 21.37 -15.49
N ILE A 425 -19.25 22.23 -14.47
CA ILE A 425 -20.38 22.56 -13.60
C ILE A 425 -21.14 23.77 -14.17
N ASN A 426 -22.47 23.61 -14.30
CA ASN A 426 -23.32 24.62 -14.91
C ASN A 426 -23.19 26.01 -14.25
N ASN A 427 -22.78 26.99 -15.04
CA ASN A 427 -22.61 28.40 -14.64
C ASN A 427 -21.58 28.62 -13.52
N GLN A 428 -20.60 27.74 -13.36
CA GLN A 428 -19.51 27.92 -12.41
C GLN A 428 -18.18 27.63 -13.08
N ASP A 429 -17.21 28.53 -12.90
CA ASP A 429 -15.85 28.26 -13.34
C ASP A 429 -15.27 27.13 -12.48
N PRO A 430 -14.44 26.21 -13.04
CA PRO A 430 -13.77 25.20 -12.25
C PRO A 430 -12.91 25.88 -11.17
N LYS A 431 -12.80 25.24 -10.01
CA LYS A 431 -12.11 25.79 -8.85
C LYS A 431 -11.58 24.69 -7.95
N VAL A 432 -10.26 24.62 -7.84
CA VAL A 432 -9.56 23.62 -7.04
C VAL A 432 -8.39 24.26 -6.30
N VAL A 433 -8.23 23.91 -5.02
CA VAL A 433 -7.03 24.24 -4.24
C VAL A 433 -6.01 23.12 -4.47
N VAL A 434 -4.76 23.48 -4.81
CA VAL A 434 -3.69 22.51 -5.12
C VAL A 434 -2.50 22.55 -4.16
N GLY A 435 -2.39 23.60 -3.34
CA GLY A 435 -1.36 23.75 -2.31
C GLY A 435 -1.83 24.64 -1.16
N GLN A 436 -1.46 24.32 0.07
CA GLN A 436 -1.86 25.07 1.27
C GLN A 436 -0.76 25.11 2.34
N ILE A 437 -0.81 26.14 3.18
CA ILE A 437 -0.29 26.11 4.56
C ILE A 437 -1.48 26.23 5.50
N HIS A 438 -1.58 25.31 6.45
CA HIS A 438 -2.65 25.31 7.45
C HIS A 438 -2.06 25.23 8.86
N GLY A 439 -2.61 26.01 9.79
CA GLY A 439 -2.24 25.94 11.20
C GLY A 439 -2.89 24.73 11.90
N TRP A 440 -2.15 24.11 12.81
CA TRP A 440 -2.67 23.05 13.67
C TRP A 440 -3.68 23.64 14.67
N LYS A 441 -4.87 23.01 14.75
CA LYS A 441 -6.04 23.51 15.51
C LYS A 441 -6.45 24.95 15.16
N ILE A 442 -6.31 25.34 13.91
CA ILE A 442 -6.80 26.60 13.36
C ILE A 442 -7.71 26.31 12.16
N ASN A 443 -8.92 26.88 12.12
CA ASN A 443 -9.85 26.64 10.99
C ASN A 443 -9.45 27.44 9.74
N GLN A 444 -8.83 28.60 9.93
CA GLN A 444 -8.41 29.49 8.84
C GLN A 444 -7.06 29.02 8.29
N ALA A 445 -7.02 28.55 7.05
CA ALA A 445 -5.73 28.24 6.41
C ALA A 445 -4.95 29.53 6.16
N LEU A 446 -3.65 29.55 6.48
CA LEU A 446 -2.80 30.70 6.24
C LEU A 446 -2.66 30.98 4.73
N VAL A 447 -2.47 29.93 3.93
CA VAL A 447 -2.34 30.00 2.46
C VAL A 447 -3.26 28.96 1.81
N LYS A 448 -3.98 29.37 0.76
CA LYS A 448 -4.62 28.46 -0.21
C LYS A 448 -4.26 28.91 -1.62
N LEU A 449 -3.62 28.06 -2.40
CA LEU A 449 -3.29 28.31 -3.81
C LEU A 449 -4.33 27.62 -4.70
N LEU A 450 -5.02 28.40 -5.52
CA LEU A 450 -6.17 27.98 -6.30
C LEU A 450 -5.94 28.13 -7.80
N TRP A 451 -6.36 27.12 -8.55
CA TRP A 451 -6.61 27.23 -9.99
C TRP A 451 -8.11 27.38 -10.23
N GLU A 452 -8.50 28.38 -11.02
CA GLU A 452 -9.91 28.79 -11.21
C GLU A 452 -10.37 28.79 -12.67
N GLY A 453 -9.74 27.94 -13.49
CA GLY A 453 -9.97 27.86 -14.93
C GLY A 453 -8.85 28.47 -15.76
N GLU A 454 -8.72 28.00 -16.99
CA GLU A 454 -7.62 28.28 -17.92
C GLU A 454 -7.41 29.78 -18.22
N SER A 455 -8.49 30.56 -18.17
CA SER A 455 -8.46 31.99 -18.51
C SER A 455 -8.20 32.90 -17.31
N LYS A 456 -7.91 32.34 -16.13
CA LYS A 456 -7.73 33.11 -14.89
C LYS A 456 -6.35 32.89 -14.31
N PRO A 457 -5.76 33.92 -13.67
CA PRO A 457 -4.54 33.74 -12.92
C PRO A 457 -4.77 32.76 -11.77
N VAL A 458 -3.76 31.96 -11.48
CA VAL A 458 -3.65 31.21 -10.23
C VAL A 458 -3.73 32.22 -9.10
N ARG A 459 -4.68 32.01 -8.19
CA ARG A 459 -4.97 32.96 -7.11
C ARG A 459 -4.57 32.35 -5.79
N VAL A 460 -3.95 33.14 -4.93
CA VAL A 460 -3.67 32.73 -3.55
C VAL A 460 -4.62 33.48 -2.62
N ILE A 461 -5.39 32.75 -1.81
CA ILE A 461 -6.17 33.32 -0.70
C ILE A 461 -5.33 33.20 0.56
N LEU A 462 -5.19 34.32 1.27
CA LEU A 462 -4.57 34.37 2.60
C LEU A 462 -5.58 34.88 3.61
N ASN A 463 -5.56 34.32 4.82
CA ASN A 463 -6.32 34.88 5.94
C ASN A 463 -5.43 35.88 6.69
N SER A 464 -5.92 37.12 6.86
CA SER A 464 -5.16 38.17 7.56
C SER A 464 -4.81 37.77 8.99
N ASP A 465 -5.74 37.13 9.68
CA ASP A 465 -5.63 36.69 11.07
C ASP A 465 -6.23 35.27 11.25
N PHE A 466 -6.26 34.76 12.48
CA PHE A 466 -6.86 33.47 12.82
C PHE A 466 -7.52 33.42 14.20
N GLU A 467 -8.30 32.37 14.43
CA GLU A 467 -8.76 31.98 15.76
C GLU A 467 -8.25 30.60 16.14
N ARG A 468 -7.88 30.45 17.41
CA ARG A 468 -7.29 29.22 17.96
C ARG A 468 -8.35 28.18 18.26
N ASN A 469 -7.92 26.93 18.46
CA ASN A 469 -8.78 25.82 18.89
C ASN A 469 -9.96 25.58 17.94
N ASN A 470 -9.72 25.69 16.63
CA ASN A 470 -10.72 25.49 15.59
C ASN A 470 -11.98 26.35 15.81
N GLN A 471 -11.81 27.57 16.32
CA GLN A 471 -12.93 28.50 16.46
C GLN A 471 -13.20 29.21 15.13
N ASP A 472 -14.45 29.59 14.93
CA ASP A 472 -14.84 30.46 13.84
C ASP A 472 -14.25 31.84 14.07
N CYS A 473 -13.74 32.43 12.99
CA CYS A 473 -13.19 33.77 13.03
C CYS A 473 -14.03 34.74 12.21
N ASN A 474 -14.46 35.80 12.86
CA ASN A 474 -15.31 36.86 12.35
C ASN A 474 -14.56 38.19 12.14
N HIS A 475 -13.24 38.21 12.36
CA HIS A 475 -12.35 39.34 12.11
C HIS A 475 -11.16 39.00 11.19
N CYS A 476 -11.00 37.72 10.86
CA CYS A 476 -9.97 37.21 9.96
C CYS A 476 -10.37 37.48 8.52
N ASP A 477 -10.22 38.72 8.08
CA ASP A 477 -10.58 39.15 6.74
C ASP A 477 -9.65 38.48 5.71
N PRO A 478 -10.17 37.58 4.84
CA PRO A 478 -9.33 36.98 3.81
C PRO A 478 -9.08 37.98 2.68
N PHE A 479 -7.88 37.96 2.14
CA PHE A 479 -7.51 38.72 0.94
C PHE A 479 -6.85 37.79 -0.08
N SER A 480 -6.55 38.31 -1.27
CA SER A 480 -5.89 37.49 -2.29
C SER A 480 -4.91 38.25 -3.15
N VAL A 481 -3.92 37.51 -3.66
CA VAL A 481 -2.96 37.95 -4.67
C VAL A 481 -3.06 37.05 -5.90
N GLU A 482 -2.63 37.54 -7.06
CA GLU A 482 -2.69 36.82 -8.34
C GLU A 482 -1.28 36.50 -8.82
N LEU A 483 -1.07 35.25 -9.23
CA LEU A 483 0.19 34.74 -9.76
C LEU A 483 0.09 34.58 -11.30
N GLY A 484 0.83 33.64 -11.87
CA GLY A 484 0.77 33.32 -13.30
C GLY A 484 -0.57 32.72 -13.74
N THR A 485 -0.80 32.67 -15.05
CA THR A 485 -1.99 32.04 -15.66
C THR A 485 -1.54 30.82 -16.44
N TYR A 486 -2.12 29.66 -16.16
CA TYR A 486 -1.75 28.39 -16.77
C TYR A 486 -2.99 27.66 -17.26
N SER A 487 -2.91 27.14 -18.48
CA SER A 487 -3.99 26.37 -19.10
C SER A 487 -4.05 24.96 -18.50
N ALA A 488 -5.15 24.24 -18.72
CA ALA A 488 -5.16 22.81 -18.48
C ALA A 488 -4.18 22.12 -19.45
N SER A 489 -3.69 20.96 -19.04
CA SER A 489 -2.62 20.22 -19.72
C SER A 489 -1.27 20.96 -19.86
N GLU A 490 -1.13 22.17 -19.31
CA GLU A 490 0.14 22.88 -19.18
C GLU A 490 0.82 22.51 -17.87
N GLU A 491 2.12 22.21 -17.93
CA GLU A 491 2.90 21.91 -16.73
C GLU A 491 3.56 23.18 -16.20
N TRP A 492 3.37 23.45 -14.91
CA TRP A 492 3.86 24.64 -14.23
C TRP A 492 4.27 24.34 -12.80
N ARG A 493 4.95 25.31 -12.17
CA ARG A 493 5.49 25.16 -10.83
C ARG A 493 4.93 26.18 -9.86
N TYR A 494 4.82 25.81 -8.60
CA TYR A 494 4.66 26.77 -7.52
C TYR A 494 5.69 26.58 -6.41
N THR A 495 5.91 27.67 -5.69
CA THR A 495 6.61 27.71 -4.40
C THR A 495 5.72 28.41 -3.39
N ILE A 496 5.54 27.79 -2.23
CA ILE A 496 4.94 28.40 -1.04
C ILE A 496 5.96 28.27 0.08
N ARG A 497 6.52 29.39 0.55
CA ARG A 497 7.47 29.41 1.66
C ARG A 497 6.98 30.30 2.79
N ALA A 498 7.19 29.87 4.03
CA ALA A 498 6.97 30.70 5.21
C ALA A 498 8.23 30.68 6.11
N ASP A 499 8.57 31.86 6.62
CA ASP A 499 9.70 32.10 7.51
C ASP A 499 9.39 33.29 8.45
N GLN A 500 10.36 33.71 9.28
CA GLN A 500 10.19 34.85 10.18
C GLN A 500 9.98 36.20 9.48
N ASP A 501 10.28 36.32 8.19
CA ASP A 501 10.12 37.58 7.46
C ASP A 501 8.72 37.69 6.84
N GLY A 502 8.13 36.56 6.41
CA GLY A 502 6.81 36.56 5.80
C GLY A 502 6.42 35.27 5.11
N VAL A 503 5.48 35.41 4.18
CA VAL A 503 5.12 34.36 3.21
C VAL A 503 5.64 34.76 1.83
N TYR A 504 6.37 33.85 1.20
CA TYR A 504 6.75 33.94 -0.21
C TYR A 504 5.90 32.99 -1.06
N LEU A 505 5.33 33.52 -2.12
CA LEU A 505 4.45 32.82 -3.05
C LEU A 505 4.98 33.05 -4.45
N ALA A 506 5.12 31.99 -5.25
CA ALA A 506 5.49 32.13 -6.64
C ALA A 506 4.86 31.04 -7.51
N THR A 507 4.62 31.38 -8.77
CA THR A 507 4.45 30.40 -9.84
C THR A 507 5.40 30.72 -10.99
N HIS A 508 5.85 29.72 -11.72
CA HIS A 508 6.65 29.90 -12.92
C HIS A 508 6.57 28.69 -13.86
N ASP A 509 7.04 28.86 -15.09
CA ASP A 509 7.19 27.78 -16.06
C ASP A 509 8.30 26.81 -15.61
N LEU A 510 8.35 25.61 -16.22
CA LEU A 510 9.35 24.59 -15.89
C LEU A 510 10.81 25.04 -16.05
N ASP A 511 11.09 25.97 -16.96
CA ASP A 511 12.42 26.53 -17.17
C ASP A 511 12.73 27.72 -16.25
N GLY A 512 11.79 28.07 -15.36
CA GLY A 512 11.89 29.20 -14.44
C GLY A 512 11.58 30.56 -15.07
N THR A 513 11.06 30.59 -16.30
CA THR A 513 10.56 31.83 -16.91
C THR A 513 9.12 32.12 -16.49
N ASN A 514 8.61 33.30 -16.87
CA ASN A 514 7.26 33.77 -16.52
C ASN A 514 6.95 33.79 -15.00
N THR A 515 7.98 33.93 -14.17
CA THR A 515 7.82 34.01 -12.72
C THR A 515 6.98 35.20 -12.31
N VAL A 516 5.87 34.91 -11.64
CA VAL A 516 5.08 35.88 -10.88
C VAL A 516 5.20 35.50 -9.42
N SER A 517 5.56 36.45 -8.56
CA SER A 517 5.84 36.18 -7.16
C SER A 517 5.43 37.33 -6.24
N HIS A 518 5.08 37.00 -5.01
CA HIS A 518 4.81 37.93 -3.92
C HIS A 518 5.60 37.54 -2.67
N SER A 519 6.23 38.52 -2.04
CA SER A 519 6.74 38.41 -0.65
C SER A 519 5.88 39.28 0.23
N ILE A 520 5.10 38.66 1.12
CA ILE A 520 4.13 39.32 1.98
C ILE A 520 4.67 39.28 3.41
N PRO A 521 5.18 40.40 3.95
CA PRO A 521 5.78 40.42 5.28
C PRO A 521 4.72 40.44 6.39
N TRP A 522 5.09 39.93 7.56
CA TRP A 522 4.24 39.96 8.75
C TRP A 522 4.06 41.39 9.28
N GLY A 523 2.83 41.75 9.61
CA GLY A 523 2.44 43.00 10.27
C GLY A 523 2.63 44.28 9.45
N GLN A 524 2.91 44.19 8.14
CA GLN A 524 3.07 45.36 7.28
C GLN A 524 1.93 45.48 6.27
N ASP A 525 1.63 46.71 5.87
CA ASP A 525 0.68 47.03 4.82
C ASP A 525 1.14 46.43 3.47
N TYR A 526 0.22 45.76 2.80
CA TYR A 526 0.42 45.10 1.52
C TYR A 526 -0.76 45.40 0.58
N PRO A 527 -0.53 45.67 -0.72
CA PRO A 527 -1.62 45.81 -1.68
C PRO A 527 -2.12 44.44 -2.16
N ASP A 528 -3.41 44.16 -1.97
CA ASP A 528 -4.04 42.96 -2.52
C ASP A 528 -4.27 43.08 -4.05
N LYS A 529 -4.88 42.07 -4.66
CA LYS A 529 -5.19 42.06 -6.11
C LYS A 529 -6.11 43.20 -6.57
N ASN A 530 -6.94 43.76 -5.68
CA ASN A 530 -7.83 44.88 -5.98
C ASN A 530 -7.16 46.24 -5.71
N GLY A 531 -5.95 46.24 -5.15
CA GLY A 531 -5.23 47.42 -4.70
C GLY A 531 -5.65 47.90 -3.31
N ASP A 532 -6.42 47.10 -2.57
CA ASP A 532 -6.80 47.40 -1.19
C ASP A 532 -5.60 47.14 -0.26
N THR A 533 -5.44 47.99 0.76
CA THR A 533 -4.39 47.81 1.77
C THR A 533 -4.83 46.77 2.79
N VAL A 534 -4.06 45.69 2.86
CA VAL A 534 -4.27 44.53 3.74
C VAL A 534 -2.99 44.21 4.50
N SER A 535 -3.05 43.32 5.50
CA SER A 535 -1.86 42.85 6.21
C SER A 535 -2.07 41.43 6.73
N LEU A 536 -0.99 40.64 6.80
CA LEU A 536 -0.95 39.43 7.63
C LEU A 536 -0.58 39.85 9.04
N THR A 537 -1.38 39.53 10.06
CA THR A 537 -1.06 39.92 11.44
C THR A 537 0.26 39.30 11.89
N SER A 538 0.99 39.98 12.78
CA SER A 538 2.17 39.38 13.43
C SER A 538 1.82 38.21 14.35
N ASP A 539 0.54 37.99 14.64
CA ASP A 539 0.10 36.90 15.51
C ASP A 539 0.36 35.53 14.87
N TRP A 540 0.43 35.47 13.54
CA TRP A 540 0.89 34.28 12.81
C TRP A 540 2.33 33.88 13.14
N THR A 541 3.16 34.79 13.64
CA THR A 541 4.54 34.50 14.06
C THR A 541 4.64 33.98 15.49
N SER A 542 3.52 33.69 16.15
CA SER A 542 3.52 33.23 17.53
C SER A 542 4.22 31.86 17.66
N THR A 543 5.07 31.73 18.67
CA THR A 543 5.91 30.53 18.92
C THR A 543 5.13 29.30 19.38
N ASP A 544 3.81 29.41 19.53
CA ASP A 544 2.91 28.36 19.97
C ASP A 544 1.93 27.93 18.87
N ILE A 545 2.17 28.35 17.63
CA ILE A 545 1.41 27.93 16.44
C ILE A 545 2.30 27.05 15.58
N ALA A 546 1.87 25.81 15.44
CA ALA A 546 2.44 24.88 14.47
C ALA A 546 1.63 24.91 13.17
N PHE A 547 2.29 24.60 12.06
CA PHE A 547 1.76 24.59 10.71
C PHE A 547 2.10 23.28 10.01
N TYR A 548 1.39 23.00 8.93
CA TYR A 548 1.68 21.88 8.05
C TYR A 548 1.28 22.23 6.62
N PHE A 549 1.99 21.63 5.67
CA PHE A 549 1.68 21.71 4.25
C PHE A 549 0.56 20.76 3.85
N LYS A 550 -0.12 21.12 2.77
CA LYS A 550 -1.06 20.24 2.07
C LYS A 550 -0.92 20.42 0.56
N ALA A 551 -1.10 19.34 -0.19
CA ALA A 551 -1.02 19.33 -1.65
C ALA A 551 -1.90 18.20 -2.23
N GLY A 552 -2.25 18.29 -3.51
CA GLY A 552 -3.19 17.38 -4.17
C GLY A 552 -4.38 18.16 -4.73
N ILE A 553 -5.61 17.70 -4.50
CA ILE A 553 -6.82 18.44 -4.87
C ILE A 553 -7.78 18.62 -3.70
N TYR A 554 -8.25 19.86 -3.54
CA TYR A 554 -9.39 20.21 -2.72
C TYR A 554 -10.38 21.05 -3.53
N PRO A 555 -11.23 20.40 -4.35
CA PRO A 555 -12.27 21.07 -5.14
C PRO A 555 -13.13 21.97 -4.26
N GLN A 556 -13.49 23.16 -4.75
CA GLN A 556 -14.29 24.13 -4.00
C GLN A 556 -15.76 24.08 -4.42
N PHE A 557 -16.27 22.86 -4.58
CA PHE A 557 -17.66 22.57 -4.93
C PHE A 557 -18.21 21.52 -3.98
N LYS A 558 -19.50 21.64 -3.66
CA LYS A 558 -20.19 20.59 -2.92
C LYS A 558 -20.47 19.43 -3.89
N PRO A 559 -20.19 18.18 -3.50
CA PRO A 559 -20.57 17.05 -4.33
C PRO A 559 -22.10 17.00 -4.48
N ASP A 560 -22.58 16.67 -5.66
CA ASP A 560 -23.99 16.52 -6.00
C ASP A 560 -24.13 15.43 -7.08
N SER A 561 -25.00 14.45 -6.85
CA SER A 561 -25.21 13.31 -7.75
C SER A 561 -25.53 13.69 -9.21
N ASP A 562 -26.03 14.90 -9.45
CA ASP A 562 -26.25 15.42 -10.81
C ASP A 562 -24.93 15.62 -11.60
N TYR A 563 -23.78 15.64 -10.92
CA TYR A 563 -22.44 15.77 -11.48
C TYR A 563 -21.61 14.48 -11.39
N ALA A 564 -22.26 13.31 -11.26
CA ALA A 564 -21.55 12.03 -11.30
C ALA A 564 -20.79 11.85 -12.63
N GLY A 565 -19.52 11.48 -12.53
CA GLY A 565 -18.60 11.38 -13.66
C GLY A 565 -17.92 12.69 -14.06
N GLU A 566 -18.27 13.82 -13.44
CA GLU A 566 -17.55 15.08 -13.61
C GLU A 566 -16.37 15.11 -12.65
N VAL A 567 -15.17 14.82 -13.15
CA VAL A 567 -13.98 14.56 -12.34
C VAL A 567 -13.00 15.74 -12.38
N PHE A 568 -12.42 16.08 -11.23
CA PHE A 568 -11.14 16.79 -11.20
C PHE A 568 -9.99 15.79 -11.23
N ASP A 569 -9.01 15.99 -12.11
CA ASP A 569 -7.74 15.26 -12.11
C ASP A 569 -6.59 16.27 -12.17
N VAL A 570 -5.73 16.24 -11.15
CA VAL A 570 -4.50 17.02 -11.11
C VAL A 570 -3.33 16.08 -10.84
N SER A 571 -2.30 16.21 -11.66
CA SER A 571 -1.12 15.36 -11.58
C SER A 571 0.13 16.15 -11.18
N PHE A 572 0.97 15.56 -10.35
CA PHE A 572 2.21 16.14 -9.85
C PHE A 572 3.40 15.29 -10.31
N SER A 573 4.35 15.88 -11.05
CA SER A 573 5.64 15.23 -11.37
C SER A 573 6.68 15.44 -10.27
N SER A 574 6.44 16.39 -9.38
CA SER A 574 7.32 16.74 -8.26
C SER A 574 6.50 17.36 -7.14
N LEU A 575 6.79 16.97 -5.91
CA LEU A 575 6.22 17.53 -4.69
C LEU A 575 7.21 17.38 -3.55
N ARG A 576 7.75 18.50 -3.05
CA ARG A 576 8.73 18.51 -1.96
C ARG A 576 8.32 19.47 -0.87
N ALA A 577 8.32 18.98 0.36
CA ALA A 577 8.34 19.80 1.56
C ALA A 577 9.79 19.83 2.09
N GLU A 578 10.38 21.01 2.16
CA GLU A 578 11.75 21.21 2.64
C GLU A 578 11.76 22.15 3.84
N HIS A 579 12.64 21.85 4.80
CA HIS A 579 12.81 22.63 6.04
C HIS A 579 14.29 22.90 6.26
N HIS A 580 14.67 24.16 6.45
CA HIS A 580 16.07 24.63 6.41
C HIS A 580 16.52 25.33 7.67
#